data_AF-A0A521A253-F1
#
_entry.id   AF-A0A521A253-F1
#
_cell.length_a   1.000
_cell.length_b   1.000
_cell.length_c   1.000
_cell.angle_alpha   90.00
_cell.angle_beta   90.00
_cell.angle_gamma   90.00
#
_symmetry.space_group_name_H-M   'P 1'
#
loop_
_entity.id
_entity.type
_entity.pdbx_description
1 polymer ?
#
loop_
_entity_poly.entity_id
_entity_poly.type
_entity_poly.pdbx_seq_one_letter_code
_entity_poly.pdbx_strand_id
1 'polypeptide(L)'
;MSQELLSKINTSIIDEISSSRNEPDWLKEYRKSSLSIYDSLPIELSPLYNKYTDAKKMDPDKVSLSTSTTQTIPSFLTKRLGELENEISIIQIGTNIHKINLPDDLKSKGLVVCSIADAIANHSELVKKALDASKSED
;
A
#
# COMPACT_ATOMS: atom_id res chain seq x y z
N MET A 1 9.94 -8.59 -13.31
CA MET A 1 9.13 -8.10 -12.18
C MET A 1 9.15 -9.20 -11.13
N SER A 2 9.49 -8.87 -9.89
CA SER A 2 9.41 -9.81 -8.78
C SER A 2 7.97 -9.92 -8.30
N GLN A 3 7.55 -11.13 -7.94
CA GLN A 3 6.19 -11.42 -7.50
C GLN A 3 6.23 -12.36 -6.30
N GLU A 4 5.29 -12.17 -5.37
CA GLU A 4 5.07 -13.05 -4.23
C GLU A 4 3.65 -13.58 -4.25
N LEU A 5 3.48 -14.85 -3.86
CA LEU A 5 2.14 -15.44 -3.73
C LEU A 5 1.48 -14.96 -2.44
N LEU A 6 0.17 -14.75 -2.48
CA LEU A 6 -0.61 -14.38 -1.30
C LEU A 6 -0.48 -15.46 -0.19
N SER A 7 -0.42 -16.74 -0.55
CA SER A 7 -0.21 -17.85 0.39
C SER A 7 1.13 -17.82 1.13
N LYS A 8 2.13 -17.07 0.62
CA LYS A 8 3.45 -16.97 1.24
C LYS A 8 3.55 -15.83 2.25
N ILE A 9 2.53 -14.97 2.36
CA ILE A 9 2.55 -13.87 3.34
C ILE A 9 2.55 -14.45 4.75
N ASN A 10 3.67 -14.23 5.46
CA ASN A 10 3.88 -14.62 6.83
C ASN A 10 4.85 -13.65 7.50
N THR A 11 5.17 -13.90 8.77
CA THR A 11 6.09 -13.05 9.55
C THR A 11 7.49 -12.95 8.95
N SER A 12 7.99 -13.98 8.26
CA SER A 12 9.32 -13.97 7.64
C SER A 12 9.41 -12.96 6.51
N ILE A 13 8.34 -12.79 5.71
CA ILE A 13 8.28 -11.75 4.67
C ILE A 13 8.31 -10.35 5.30
N ILE A 14 7.69 -10.16 6.46
CA ILE A 14 7.76 -8.88 7.18
C ILE A 14 9.20 -8.61 7.61
N ASP A 15 9.90 -9.60 8.17
CA ASP A 15 11.30 -9.46 8.56
C ASP A 15 12.20 -9.09 7.35
N GLU A 16 11.97 -9.70 6.19
CA GLU A 16 12.70 -9.41 4.94
C GLU A 16 12.43 -7.98 4.44
N ILE A 17 11.16 -7.57 4.37
CA ILE A 17 10.76 -6.23 3.91
C ILE A 17 11.33 -5.16 4.83
N SER A 18 11.18 -5.31 6.15
CA SER A 18 11.67 -4.31 7.10
C SER A 18 13.20 -4.20 7.05
N SER A 19 13.91 -5.32 6.88
CA SER A 19 15.37 -5.32 6.73
C SER A 19 15.82 -4.66 5.42
N SER A 20 15.19 -5.03 4.29
CA SER A 20 15.56 -4.50 2.96
C SER A 20 15.31 -3.00 2.81
N ARG A 21 14.32 -2.46 3.54
CA ARG A 21 13.94 -1.05 3.50
C ARG A 21 14.45 -0.23 4.68
N ASN A 22 15.22 -0.84 5.58
CA ASN A 22 15.70 -0.20 6.80
C ASN A 22 14.54 0.46 7.58
N GLU A 23 13.41 -0.25 7.70
CA GLU A 23 12.23 0.24 8.41
C GLU A 23 12.51 0.32 9.92
N PRO A 24 11.89 1.29 10.62
CA PRO A 24 12.01 1.38 12.07
C PRO A 24 11.30 0.21 12.76
N ASP A 25 11.83 -0.22 13.92
CA ASP A 25 11.31 -1.37 14.67
C ASP A 25 9.82 -1.27 14.99
N TRP A 26 9.32 -0.06 15.29
CA TRP A 26 7.90 0.14 15.58
C TRP A 26 7.00 -0.26 14.40
N LEU A 27 7.44 -0.05 13.16
CA LEU A 27 6.65 -0.38 11.97
C LEU A 27 6.65 -1.88 11.72
N LYS A 28 7.80 -2.52 11.95
CA LYS A 28 7.94 -3.97 11.89
C LYS A 28 6.98 -4.65 12.88
N GLU A 29 6.97 -4.21 14.13
CA GLU A 29 6.07 -4.74 15.17
C GLU A 29 4.59 -4.43 14.86
N TYR A 30 4.31 -3.25 14.32
CA TYR A 30 2.96 -2.91 13.85
C TYR A 30 2.48 -3.88 12.76
N ARG A 31 3.31 -4.16 11.74
CA ARG A 31 2.97 -5.11 10.66
C ARG A 31 2.73 -6.52 11.21
N LYS A 32 3.58 -7.00 12.13
CA LYS A 32 3.42 -8.32 12.77
C LYS A 32 2.12 -8.40 13.55
N SER A 33 1.79 -7.36 14.31
CA SER A 33 0.53 -7.28 15.07
C SER A 33 -0.68 -7.31 14.14
N SER A 34 -0.66 -6.51 13.06
CA SER A 34 -1.74 -6.48 12.07
C SER A 34 -1.93 -7.80 11.35
N LEU A 35 -0.83 -8.50 11.00
CA LEU A 35 -0.91 -9.83 10.41
C LEU A 35 -1.51 -10.84 11.39
N SER A 36 -1.10 -10.81 12.66
CA SER A 36 -1.67 -11.69 13.70
C SER A 36 -3.17 -11.44 13.91
N ILE A 37 -3.62 -10.18 13.85
CA ILE A 37 -5.05 -9.85 13.92
C ILE A 37 -5.76 -10.43 12.70
N TYR A 38 -5.24 -10.19 11.50
CA TYR A 38 -5.81 -10.72 10.26
C TYR A 38 -5.95 -12.25 10.29
N ASP A 39 -4.92 -12.97 10.72
CA ASP A 39 -4.93 -14.44 10.82
C ASP A 39 -5.95 -14.96 11.85
N SER A 40 -6.31 -14.13 12.84
CA SER A 40 -7.34 -14.47 13.83
C SER A 40 -8.76 -14.21 13.36
N LEU A 41 -8.96 -13.41 12.30
CA LEU A 41 -10.28 -13.08 11.79
C LEU A 41 -10.90 -14.30 11.08
N PRO A 42 -12.16 -14.65 11.39
CA PRO A 42 -12.84 -15.69 10.65
C PRO A 42 -13.06 -15.26 9.20
N ILE A 43 -13.07 -16.21 8.28
CA ILE A 43 -13.52 -15.97 6.91
C ILE A 43 -14.98 -15.49 6.98
N GLU A 44 -15.30 -14.37 6.33
CA GLU A 44 -16.66 -13.87 6.26
C GLU A 44 -17.51 -14.81 5.39
N LEU A 45 -18.51 -15.47 5.99
CA LEU A 45 -19.39 -16.43 5.32
C LEU A 45 -20.85 -15.94 5.23
N SER A 46 -21.17 -14.79 5.83
CA SER A 46 -22.51 -14.23 5.92
C SER A 46 -23.05 -13.91 4.54
N PRO A 47 -24.29 -14.34 4.24
CA PRO A 47 -24.97 -13.97 3.00
C PRO A 47 -25.14 -12.46 2.83
N LEU A 48 -25.15 -11.68 3.93
CA LEU A 48 -25.30 -10.22 3.88
C LEU A 48 -24.11 -9.56 3.17
N TYR A 49 -22.90 -10.02 3.46
CA TYR A 49 -21.65 -9.45 2.93
C TYR A 49 -21.11 -10.19 1.70
N ASN A 50 -21.60 -11.41 1.44
CA ASN A 50 -21.21 -12.22 0.27
C ASN A 50 -22.31 -12.31 -0.81
N LYS A 51 -23.35 -11.46 -0.76
CA LYS A 51 -24.47 -11.53 -1.71
C LYS A 51 -24.05 -11.39 -3.17
N TYR A 52 -23.05 -10.56 -3.44
CA TYR A 52 -22.57 -10.24 -4.80
C TYR A 52 -21.10 -10.62 -5.02
N THR A 53 -20.48 -11.29 -4.05
CA THR A 53 -19.07 -11.66 -4.13
C THR A 53 -18.88 -13.04 -3.51
N ASP A 54 -18.17 -13.90 -4.22
CA ASP A 54 -17.85 -15.24 -3.73
C ASP A 54 -16.45 -15.24 -3.14
N ALA A 55 -16.29 -14.62 -1.95
CA ALA A 55 -15.01 -14.52 -1.27
C ALA A 55 -14.38 -15.91 -1.00
N LYS A 56 -15.23 -16.96 -0.91
CA LYS A 56 -14.80 -18.36 -0.70
C LYS A 56 -14.05 -18.95 -1.90
N LYS A 57 -14.16 -18.34 -3.08
CA LYS A 57 -13.43 -18.78 -4.29
C LYS A 57 -12.01 -18.23 -4.39
N MET A 58 -11.60 -17.33 -3.49
CA MET A 58 -10.23 -16.82 -3.50
C MET A 58 -9.26 -17.94 -3.10
N ASP A 59 -8.37 -18.28 -4.02
CA ASP A 59 -7.30 -19.26 -3.82
C ASP A 59 -5.97 -18.49 -3.61
N PRO A 60 -5.43 -18.44 -2.37
CA PRO A 60 -4.21 -17.70 -2.08
C PRO A 60 -2.99 -18.13 -2.91
N ASP A 61 -2.94 -19.37 -3.39
CA ASP A 61 -1.83 -19.88 -4.21
C ASP A 61 -1.90 -19.39 -5.67
N LYS A 62 -3.04 -18.84 -6.09
CA LYS A 62 -3.25 -18.29 -7.44
C LYS A 62 -3.21 -16.77 -7.49
N VAL A 63 -3.09 -16.10 -6.34
CA VAL A 63 -2.99 -14.65 -6.27
C VAL A 63 -1.53 -14.25 -6.12
N SER A 64 -1.01 -13.49 -7.10
CA SER A 64 0.36 -12.97 -7.08
C SER A 64 0.37 -11.46 -6.88
N LEU A 65 1.18 -11.00 -5.95
CA LEU A 65 1.42 -9.61 -5.64
C LEU A 65 2.75 -9.19 -6.27
N SER A 66 2.73 -8.10 -7.04
CA SER A 66 3.97 -7.56 -7.61
C SER A 66 4.74 -6.80 -6.53
N THR A 67 5.98 -7.20 -6.27
CA THR A 67 6.87 -6.50 -5.31
C THR A 67 7.73 -5.44 -5.99
N SER A 68 7.76 -5.43 -7.33
CA SER A 68 8.35 -4.37 -8.15
C SER A 68 7.54 -4.18 -9.43
N THR A 69 7.57 -2.97 -9.97
CA THR A 69 6.93 -2.65 -11.25
C THR A 69 7.92 -1.95 -12.17
N THR A 70 7.96 -2.36 -13.43
CA THR A 70 8.71 -1.63 -14.48
C THR A 70 8.09 -0.25 -14.67
N GLN A 71 8.91 0.78 -14.89
CA GLN A 71 8.44 2.17 -15.04
C GLN A 71 7.65 2.45 -16.34
N THR A 72 7.40 1.44 -17.16
CA THR A 72 6.75 1.62 -18.45
C THR A 72 5.26 1.87 -18.29
N ILE A 73 4.79 3.01 -18.79
CA ILE A 73 3.37 3.35 -18.88
C ILE A 73 2.74 2.52 -20.01
N PRO A 74 1.65 1.79 -19.76
CA PRO A 74 0.87 1.17 -20.83
C PRO A 74 0.35 2.22 -21.83
N SER A 75 0.60 2.02 -23.12
CA SER A 75 0.27 2.99 -24.18
C SER A 75 -1.21 3.38 -24.24
N PHE A 76 -2.11 2.48 -23.86
CA PHE A 76 -3.55 2.75 -23.82
C PHE A 76 -3.94 3.79 -22.75
N LEU A 77 -3.09 4.01 -21.74
CA LEU A 77 -3.32 5.01 -20.69
C LEU A 77 -2.91 6.42 -21.09
N THR A 78 -2.10 6.60 -22.14
CA THR A 78 -1.53 7.91 -22.51
C THR A 78 -2.59 9.00 -22.65
N LYS A 79 -3.71 8.70 -23.33
CA LYS A 79 -4.81 9.67 -23.49
C LYS A 79 -5.39 10.09 -22.13
N ARG A 80 -5.67 9.12 -21.26
CA ARG A 80 -6.28 9.36 -19.95
C ARG A 80 -5.35 10.11 -19.00
N LEU A 81 -4.04 9.83 -19.07
CA LEU A 81 -3.04 10.55 -18.29
C LEU A 81 -2.88 12.00 -18.79
N GLY A 82 -3.01 12.24 -20.10
CA GLY A 82 -3.02 13.60 -20.66
C GLY A 82 -4.21 14.45 -20.18
N GLU A 83 -5.39 13.84 -20.02
CA GLU A 83 -6.58 14.52 -19.45
C GLU A 83 -6.36 14.98 -18.00
N LEU A 84 -5.44 14.38 -17.25
CA LEU A 84 -5.14 14.70 -15.85
C LEU A 84 -3.96 15.66 -15.69
N GLU A 85 -3.33 16.08 -16.78
CA GLU A 85 -2.07 16.84 -16.71
C GLU A 85 -2.17 18.16 -15.97
N ASN A 86 -3.33 18.82 -16.00
CA ASN A 86 -3.56 20.11 -15.35
C ASN A 86 -4.36 19.97 -14.04
N GLU A 87 -4.76 18.75 -13.66
CA GLU A 87 -5.57 18.48 -12.47
C GLU A 87 -4.68 18.13 -11.27
N ILE A 88 -5.00 18.68 -10.09
CA ILE A 88 -4.30 18.33 -8.85
C ILE A 88 -4.46 16.82 -8.61
N SER A 89 -3.38 16.06 -8.75
CA SER A 89 -3.46 14.60 -8.80
C SER A 89 -2.15 13.91 -8.46
N ILE A 90 -2.28 12.66 -8.03
CA ILE A 90 -1.15 11.73 -7.83
C ILE A 90 -1.44 10.53 -8.70
N ILE A 91 -0.53 10.20 -9.60
CA ILE A 91 -0.66 9.07 -10.52
C ILE A 91 0.32 7.99 -10.07
N GLN A 92 -0.21 6.85 -9.63
CA GLN A 92 0.57 5.68 -9.26
C GLN A 92 0.34 4.56 -10.28
N ILE A 93 1.43 3.96 -10.78
CA ILE A 93 1.39 2.83 -11.71
C ILE A 93 2.16 1.69 -11.06
N GLY A 94 1.42 0.65 -10.65
CA GLY A 94 1.95 -0.44 -9.84
C GLY A 94 2.53 0.07 -8.51
N THR A 95 3.80 -0.20 -8.28
CA THR A 95 4.52 0.16 -7.04
C THR A 95 5.16 1.56 -7.06
N ASN A 96 5.07 2.30 -8.18
CA ASN A 96 5.77 3.58 -8.36
C ASN A 96 4.80 4.75 -8.51
N ILE A 97 5.14 5.88 -7.87
CA ILE A 97 4.52 7.17 -8.19
C ILE A 97 5.11 7.65 -9.53
N HIS A 98 4.25 7.83 -10.53
CA HIS A 98 4.62 8.24 -11.87
C HIS A 98 4.61 9.76 -12.04
N LYS A 99 3.59 10.44 -11.49
CA LYS A 99 3.46 11.90 -11.56
C LYS A 99 2.78 12.42 -10.29
N ILE A 100 3.29 13.54 -9.78
CA ILE A 100 2.65 14.34 -8.73
C ILE A 100 2.35 15.69 -9.36
N ASN A 101 1.08 15.97 -9.63
CA ASN A 101 0.65 17.28 -10.09
C ASN A 101 0.09 18.05 -8.91
N LEU A 102 0.91 18.94 -8.34
CA LEU A 102 0.55 19.74 -7.18
C LEU A 102 0.99 21.20 -7.40
N PRO A 103 0.09 22.18 -7.23
CA PRO A 103 0.42 23.59 -7.27
C PRO A 103 1.52 23.97 -6.27
N ASP A 104 2.39 24.90 -6.65
CA ASP A 104 3.51 25.32 -5.81
C ASP A 104 3.07 26.11 -4.58
N ASP A 105 1.89 26.75 -4.62
CA ASP A 105 1.32 27.42 -3.44
C ASP A 105 0.98 26.41 -2.31
N LEU A 106 0.53 25.20 -2.65
CA LEU A 106 0.28 24.15 -1.67
C LEU A 106 1.57 23.58 -1.10
N LYS A 107 2.59 23.38 -1.95
CA LYS A 107 3.93 22.94 -1.49
C LYS A 107 4.54 23.96 -0.52
N SER A 108 4.46 25.24 -0.85
CA SER A 108 4.99 26.32 0.02
C SER A 108 4.24 26.46 1.35
N LYS A 109 2.97 26.03 1.42
CA LYS A 109 2.20 25.91 2.67
C LYS A 109 2.56 24.67 3.51
N GLY A 110 3.51 23.84 3.06
CA GLY A 110 3.99 22.67 3.79
C GLY A 110 3.31 21.36 3.42
N LEU A 111 2.51 21.29 2.33
CA LEU A 111 1.97 20.02 1.86
C LEU A 111 3.09 19.19 1.20
N VAL A 112 3.37 18.02 1.78
CA VAL A 112 4.34 17.05 1.28
C VAL A 112 3.61 15.84 0.71
N VAL A 113 3.94 15.46 -0.51
CA VAL A 113 3.47 14.23 -1.15
C VAL A 113 4.70 13.42 -1.56
N CYS A 114 4.82 12.21 -1.04
CA CYS A 114 5.94 11.30 -1.32
C CYS A 114 5.48 9.84 -1.20
N SER A 115 6.36 8.90 -1.51
CA SER A 115 6.07 7.48 -1.31
C SER A 115 5.97 7.13 0.17
N ILE A 116 5.30 6.03 0.50
CA ILE A 116 5.26 5.54 1.89
C ILE A 116 6.67 5.27 2.42
N ALA A 117 7.57 4.75 1.58
CA ALA A 117 8.96 4.51 1.97
C ALA A 117 9.68 5.82 2.33
N ASP A 118 9.54 6.86 1.52
CA ASP A 118 10.12 8.18 1.80
C ASP A 118 9.48 8.83 3.03
N ALA A 119 8.17 8.64 3.23
CA ALA A 119 7.47 9.13 4.41
C ALA A 119 7.96 8.45 5.69
N ILE A 120 8.21 7.14 5.66
CA ILE A 120 8.77 6.41 6.80
C ILE A 120 10.20 6.87 7.08
N ALA A 121 11.02 7.06 6.05
CA ALA A 121 12.42 7.45 6.19
C ALA A 121 12.58 8.89 6.69
N ASN A 122 11.79 9.83 6.16
CA ASN A 122 11.97 11.26 6.42
C ASN A 122 10.98 11.84 7.45
N HIS A 123 9.85 11.17 7.67
CA HIS A 123 8.74 11.65 8.50
C HIS A 123 8.17 10.55 9.41
N SER A 124 9.01 9.63 9.87
CA SER A 124 8.63 8.42 10.63
C SER A 124 7.62 8.67 11.76
N GLU A 125 7.86 9.68 12.59
CA GLU A 125 7.00 10.01 13.74
C GLU A 125 5.60 10.49 13.33
N LEU A 126 5.49 11.21 12.19
CA LEU A 126 4.18 11.62 11.67
C LEU A 126 3.40 10.42 11.16
N VAL A 127 4.07 9.50 10.46
CA VAL A 127 3.45 8.25 9.98
C VAL A 127 3.00 7.40 11.16
N LYS A 128 3.86 7.23 12.16
CA LYS A 128 3.54 6.49 13.38
C LYS A 128 2.33 7.07 14.09
N LYS A 129 2.32 8.39 14.33
CA LYS A 129 1.18 9.08 14.95
C LYS A 129 -0.12 8.88 14.18
N ALA A 130 -0.08 8.91 12.85
CA ALA A 130 -1.26 8.69 12.02
C ALA A 130 -1.77 7.23 12.12
N LEU A 131 -0.87 6.25 12.11
CA LEU A 131 -1.23 4.85 12.29
C LEU A 131 -1.80 4.58 13.69
N ASP A 132 -1.17 5.13 14.73
CA ASP A 132 -1.65 5.01 16.10
C ASP A 132 -3.04 5.62 16.27
N ALA A 133 -3.29 6.80 15.68
CA ALA A 133 -4.61 7.44 15.72
C ALA A 133 -5.70 6.69 14.94
N SER A 134 -5.31 5.75 14.06
CA SER A 134 -6.25 4.93 13.27
C SER A 134 -6.58 3.59 13.91
N LYS A 135 -5.95 3.25 15.04
CA LYS A 135 -6.30 2.06 15.81
C LYS A 135 -7.74 2.22 16.28
N SER A 136 -8.59 1.24 15.98
CA SER A 136 -9.90 1.15 16.63
C SER A 136 -9.65 0.70 18.06
N GLU A 137 -9.44 1.66 18.96
CA GLU A 137 -9.63 1.42 20.37
C GLU A 137 -11.15 1.27 20.57
N ASP A 138 -11.58 0.05 20.89
CA ASP A 138 -12.88 -0.16 21.55
C ASP A 138 -12.82 0.45 22.96
#